data_AF-A0A544XG92-F1
#
_entry.id   AF-A0A544XG92-F1
#
_cell.length_a   1.000
_cell.length_b   1.000
_cell.length_c   1.000
_cell.angle_alpha   90.00
_cell.angle_beta   90.00
_cell.angle_gamma   90.00
#
_symmetry.space_group_name_H-M   'P 1'
#
loop_
_entity.id
_entity.type
_entity.pdbx_description
1 polymer ?
#
loop_
_entity_poly.entity_id
_entity_poly.type
_entity_poly.pdbx_seq_one_letter_code
_entity_poly.pdbx_strand_id
1 'polypeptide(L)'
;MVNDTTRLLGLEGLAVVDVVAAGEDSRQGPIVHLVTADESARACPECGVFAARVKEWVTTRPRDLPVAGRRCDLRWRKRRWYCDEPACPRGTFTEHVAQVPARARLTVRLRQAAGEAVADRGRTIVQSARDHGVSWPVACAAFTAHAQRVLPGQPAPVTVLGIDEIRRGRPRWTWDETTGTWQTVVDRWHVGFVDLSGGQGLLGQVEGRTSTAVTGWLGQRTQAWRDGVTFVAIDMCTIFK
;
A
#
# COMPACT_ATOMS: atom_id res chain seq x y z
N MET A 1 11.48 30.02 -0.05
CA MET A 1 12.02 30.30 1.31
C MET A 1 11.55 29.16 2.20
N VAL A 2 12.47 28.29 2.63
CA VAL A 2 12.14 27.19 3.56
C VAL A 2 12.32 27.74 4.97
N ASN A 3 11.24 27.96 5.71
CA ASN A 3 11.32 28.30 7.14
C ASN A 3 11.58 27.04 7.98
N ASP A 4 12.05 27.21 9.21
CA ASP A 4 12.38 26.08 10.09
C ASP A 4 11.17 25.18 10.38
N THR A 5 9.97 25.76 10.42
CA THR A 5 8.71 25.02 10.56
C THR A 5 8.50 24.02 9.40
N THR A 6 8.85 24.41 8.18
CA THR A 6 8.79 23.53 7.00
C THR A 6 9.73 22.35 7.14
N ARG A 7 10.95 22.59 7.65
CA ARG A 7 11.94 21.53 7.92
C ARG A 7 11.43 20.56 8.97
N LEU A 8 10.87 21.08 10.07
CA LEU A 8 10.30 20.27 11.15
C LEU A 8 9.13 19.42 10.67
N LEU A 9 8.27 19.95 9.80
CA LEU A 9 7.15 19.18 9.26
C LEU A 9 7.63 18.05 8.35
N GLY A 10 8.72 18.22 7.60
CA GLY A 10 9.35 17.16 6.81
C GLY A 10 8.50 16.66 5.63
N LEU A 11 7.70 17.55 5.03
CA LEU A 11 6.94 17.28 3.80
C LEU A 11 7.62 18.00 2.63
N GLU A 12 8.61 17.34 2.03
CA GLU A 12 9.34 17.87 0.87
C GLU A 12 8.40 18.30 -0.28
N GLY A 13 8.74 19.42 -0.90
CA GLY A 13 7.94 20.07 -1.94
C GLY A 13 6.78 20.93 -1.42
N LEU A 14 6.51 20.93 -0.12
CA LEU A 14 5.55 21.83 0.54
C LEU A 14 6.28 22.82 1.44
N ALA A 15 5.71 24.03 1.59
CA ALA A 15 6.16 25.02 2.56
C ALA A 15 5.03 25.39 3.51
N VAL A 16 5.36 25.50 4.79
CA VAL A 16 4.45 25.99 5.83
C VAL A 16 4.41 27.51 5.77
N VAL A 17 3.21 28.06 5.56
CA VAL A 17 2.97 29.51 5.52
C VAL A 17 2.31 30.05 6.77
N ASP A 18 1.57 29.21 7.49
CA ASP A 18 0.90 29.59 8.74
C ASP A 18 0.60 28.35 9.59
N VAL A 19 0.55 28.53 10.91
CA VAL A 19 0.23 27.50 11.89
C VAL A 19 -0.71 28.08 12.93
N VAL A 20 -1.94 27.57 12.96
CA VAL A 20 -2.98 28.01 13.89
C VAL A 20 -3.18 26.93 14.95
N ALA A 21 -3.27 27.33 16.22
CA ALA A 21 -3.67 26.40 17.28
C ALA A 21 -5.07 25.83 16.97
N ALA A 22 -5.24 24.51 17.13
CA ALA A 22 -6.58 23.96 17.22
C ALA A 22 -7.20 24.37 18.56
N GLY A 23 -8.53 24.31 18.66
CA GLY A 23 -9.28 24.70 19.86
C GLY A 23 -8.91 23.87 21.11
N GLU A 24 -9.68 24.03 22.18
CA GLU A 24 -9.34 23.55 23.54
C GLU A 24 -9.15 22.02 23.70
N ASP A 25 -9.47 21.19 22.70
CA ASP A 25 -9.26 19.74 22.73
C ASP A 25 -7.76 19.40 22.60
N SER A 26 -7.15 18.96 23.70
CA SER A 26 -5.75 18.51 23.76
C SER A 26 -5.34 17.45 22.72
N ARG A 27 -6.29 16.68 22.16
CA ARG A 27 -6.00 15.68 21.10
C ARG A 27 -5.95 16.28 19.70
N GLN A 28 -6.48 17.49 19.52
CA GLN A 28 -6.38 18.22 18.26
C GLN A 28 -5.04 18.96 18.24
N GLY A 29 -4.20 18.60 17.28
CA GLY A 29 -2.97 19.31 16.98
C GLY A 29 -3.25 20.53 16.11
N PRO A 30 -2.22 21.32 15.80
CA PRO A 30 -2.39 22.56 15.06
C PRO A 30 -2.96 22.34 13.66
N ILE A 31 -3.61 23.38 13.14
CA ILE A 31 -3.94 23.51 11.72
C ILE A 31 -2.72 24.11 11.02
N VAL A 32 -2.15 23.37 10.08
CA VAL A 32 -0.94 23.79 9.36
C VAL A 32 -1.31 24.13 7.93
N HIS A 33 -1.14 25.41 7.58
CA HIS A 33 -1.39 25.91 6.24
C HIS A 33 -0.16 25.73 5.36
N LEU A 34 -0.36 25.05 4.23
CA LEU A 34 0.70 24.67 3.31
C LEU A 34 0.48 25.29 1.94
N VAL A 35 1.58 25.61 1.27
CA VAL A 35 1.62 25.92 -0.17
C VAL A 35 2.63 25.00 -0.86
N THR A 36 2.48 24.85 -2.17
CA THR A 36 3.46 24.14 -3.01
C THR A 36 4.73 24.99 -3.12
N ALA A 37 5.88 24.39 -2.78
CA ALA A 37 7.21 24.99 -2.91
C ALA A 37 8.05 24.33 -4.02
N ASP A 38 7.62 23.17 -4.50
CA ASP A 38 8.23 22.48 -5.63
C ASP A 38 7.81 23.10 -6.96
N GLU A 39 8.76 23.74 -7.65
CA GLU A 39 8.52 24.33 -8.97
C GLU A 39 8.19 23.29 -10.04
N SER A 40 8.61 22.03 -9.88
CA SER A 40 8.24 20.94 -10.81
C SER A 40 6.76 20.60 -10.76
N ALA A 41 6.03 20.99 -9.71
CA ALA A 41 4.60 20.74 -9.58
C ALA A 41 3.75 21.46 -10.65
N ARG A 42 4.30 22.45 -11.36
CA ARG A 42 3.66 23.09 -12.52
C ARG A 42 3.94 22.34 -13.84
N ALA A 43 4.73 21.26 -13.85
CA ALA A 43 4.91 20.43 -15.03
C ALA A 43 3.64 19.60 -15.28
N CYS A 44 3.15 19.61 -16.53
CA CYS A 44 2.03 18.79 -16.93
C CYS A 44 2.39 17.31 -16.75
N PRO A 45 1.59 16.50 -16.04
CA PRO A 45 1.90 15.09 -15.79
C PRO A 45 1.79 14.21 -17.04
N GLU A 46 1.46 14.78 -18.20
CA GLU A 46 1.26 14.06 -19.45
C GLU A 46 2.29 14.42 -20.51
N CYS A 47 2.53 15.72 -20.76
CA CYS A 47 3.55 16.17 -21.72
C CYS A 47 4.83 16.72 -21.08
N GLY A 48 4.87 16.88 -19.75
CA GLY A 48 6.03 17.45 -19.04
C GLY A 48 6.21 18.97 -19.16
N VAL A 49 5.46 19.65 -20.06
CA VAL A 49 5.57 21.09 -20.26
C VAL A 49 5.16 21.84 -18.99
N PHE A 50 5.97 22.81 -18.59
CA PHE A 50 5.72 23.67 -17.44
C PHE A 50 4.64 24.69 -17.75
N ALA A 51 3.53 24.65 -17.00
CA ALA A 51 2.45 25.60 -17.13
C ALA A 51 2.83 26.99 -16.60
N ALA A 52 2.34 28.03 -17.29
CA ALA A 52 2.50 29.43 -16.87
C ALA A 52 1.19 30.02 -16.32
N ARG A 53 0.03 29.51 -16.77
CA ARG A 53 -1.27 30.11 -16.48
C ARG A 53 -2.05 29.33 -15.42
N VAL A 54 -2.27 29.98 -14.28
CA VAL A 54 -3.11 29.45 -13.21
C VAL A 54 -4.57 29.49 -13.66
N LYS A 55 -5.27 28.37 -13.54
CA LYS A 55 -6.73 28.29 -13.73
C LYS A 55 -7.46 28.73 -12.47
N GLU A 56 -7.11 28.12 -11.34
CA GLU A 56 -7.76 28.38 -10.05
C GLU A 56 -6.87 27.91 -8.89
N TRP A 57 -7.25 28.32 -7.69
CA TRP A 57 -6.65 27.85 -6.44
C TRP A 57 -7.59 26.88 -5.76
N VAL A 58 -7.05 25.75 -5.29
CA VAL A 58 -7.80 24.70 -4.60
C VAL A 58 -7.16 24.43 -3.25
N THR A 59 -7.97 24.24 -2.21
CA THR A 59 -7.47 23.79 -0.90
C THR A 59 -7.84 22.34 -0.66
N THR A 60 -6.86 21.53 -0.30
CA THR A 60 -7.02 20.11 0.06
C THR A 60 -6.57 19.85 1.49
N ARG A 61 -7.04 18.75 2.07
CA ARG A 61 -6.76 18.38 3.47
C ARG A 61 -6.17 16.97 3.56
N PRO A 62 -4.91 16.76 3.12
CA PRO A 62 -4.28 15.46 3.25
C PRO A 62 -4.07 15.14 4.75
N ARG A 63 -4.42 13.92 5.17
CA ARG A 63 -4.08 13.48 6.53
C ARG A 63 -2.63 13.03 6.59
N ASP A 64 -2.04 13.22 7.76
CA ASP A 64 -0.64 12.95 8.00
C ASP A 64 -0.41 12.32 9.37
N LEU A 65 0.85 11.93 9.65
CA LEU A 65 1.26 11.44 10.96
C LEU A 65 1.07 12.50 12.06
N PRO A 66 0.79 12.07 13.31
CA PRO A 66 0.75 12.99 14.44
C PRO A 66 2.08 13.73 14.64
N VAL A 67 2.02 15.00 15.03
CA VAL A 67 3.17 15.81 15.41
C VAL A 67 3.14 16.00 16.93
N ALA A 68 4.22 15.59 17.61
CA ALA A 68 4.29 15.58 19.08
C ALA A 68 3.07 14.89 19.73
N GLY A 69 2.65 13.73 19.19
CA GLY A 69 1.51 12.94 19.68
C GLY A 69 0.12 13.50 19.36
N ARG A 70 0.02 14.66 18.71
CA ARG A 70 -1.27 15.32 18.39
C ARG A 70 -1.59 15.26 16.91
N ARG A 71 -2.87 15.11 16.57
CA ARG A 71 -3.32 15.03 15.17
C ARG A 71 -3.14 16.37 14.47
N CYS A 72 -2.31 16.43 13.43
CA CYS A 72 -2.11 17.65 12.65
C CYS A 72 -3.16 17.76 11.52
N ASP A 73 -3.89 18.88 11.42
CA ASP A 73 -4.79 19.15 10.29
C ASP A 73 -4.04 19.95 9.21
N LEU A 74 -3.73 19.32 8.09
CA LEU A 74 -3.05 20.00 6.99
C LEU A 74 -4.06 20.70 6.10
N ARG A 75 -3.83 21.98 5.80
CA ARG A 75 -4.61 22.75 4.82
C ARG A 75 -3.69 23.17 3.69
N TRP A 76 -3.66 22.36 2.65
CA TRP A 76 -2.78 22.60 1.50
C TRP A 76 -3.51 23.37 0.40
N ARG A 77 -3.15 24.66 0.28
CA ARG A 77 -3.58 25.53 -0.80
C ARG A 77 -2.63 25.38 -1.98
N LYS A 78 -3.17 24.96 -3.12
CA LYS A 78 -2.40 24.62 -4.31
C LYS A 78 -3.08 25.10 -5.59
N ARG A 79 -2.32 25.16 -6.67
CA ARG A 79 -2.80 25.65 -7.97
C ARG A 79 -3.37 24.51 -8.82
N ARG A 80 -4.37 24.84 -9.60
CA ARG A 80 -4.73 24.11 -10.81
C ARG A 80 -4.25 24.94 -12.00
N TRP A 81 -3.56 24.28 -12.91
CA TRP A 81 -2.93 24.88 -14.08
C TRP A 81 -3.69 24.53 -15.35
N TYR A 82 -3.61 25.40 -16.35
CA TYR A 82 -3.84 25.03 -17.75
C TYR A 82 -2.58 24.38 -18.31
N CYS A 83 -2.75 23.34 -19.12
CA CYS A 83 -1.69 22.85 -20.00
C CYS A 83 -1.80 23.63 -21.30
N ASP A 84 -0.87 24.55 -21.55
CA ASP A 84 -0.90 25.41 -22.75
C ASP A 84 -0.30 24.72 -23.99
N GLU A 85 0.21 23.49 -23.87
CA GLU A 85 0.72 22.67 -24.98
C GLU A 85 -0.44 22.19 -25.88
N PRO A 86 -0.55 22.68 -27.13
CA PRO A 86 -1.69 22.38 -28.01
C PRO A 86 -1.85 20.90 -28.35
N ALA A 87 -0.75 20.14 -28.40
CA ALA A 87 -0.79 18.71 -28.71
C ALA A 87 -1.17 17.83 -27.50
N CYS A 88 -1.26 18.41 -26.29
CA CYS A 88 -1.54 17.64 -25.08
C CYS A 88 -3.05 17.58 -24.79
N PRO A 89 -3.66 16.38 -24.67
CA PRO A 89 -5.10 16.26 -24.43
C PRO A 89 -5.50 16.56 -22.98
N ARG A 90 -4.54 16.78 -22.07
CA ARG A 90 -4.79 16.96 -20.63
C ARG A 90 -5.69 18.16 -20.32
N GLY A 91 -5.48 19.28 -21.00
CA GLY A 91 -6.17 20.57 -20.79
C GLY A 91 -5.88 21.25 -19.44
N THR A 92 -6.11 20.57 -18.30
CA THR A 92 -5.83 21.10 -16.96
C THR A 92 -5.32 20.03 -16.01
N PHE A 93 -4.52 20.43 -15.02
CA PHE A 93 -4.04 19.53 -13.97
C PHE A 93 -3.86 20.29 -12.66
N THR A 94 -3.93 19.58 -11.54
CA THR A 94 -3.73 20.16 -10.20
C THR A 94 -2.36 19.76 -9.69
N GLU A 95 -1.67 20.69 -9.03
CA GLU A 95 -0.38 20.42 -8.41
C GLU A 95 -0.45 19.18 -7.50
N HIS A 96 0.62 18.41 -7.56
CA HIS A 96 0.90 17.32 -6.64
C HIS A 96 2.39 17.32 -6.32
N VAL A 97 2.78 16.71 -5.21
CA VAL A 97 4.19 16.52 -4.82
C VAL A 97 4.40 15.06 -4.48
N ALA A 98 5.65 14.59 -4.46
CA ALA A 98 5.95 13.19 -4.15
C ALA A 98 5.33 12.75 -2.80
N GLN A 99 5.34 13.64 -1.80
CA GLN A 99 4.77 13.37 -0.47
C GLN A 99 3.24 13.29 -0.45
N VAL A 100 2.55 13.93 -1.40
CA VAL A 100 1.09 13.89 -1.56
C VAL A 100 0.75 13.77 -3.06
N PRO A 101 0.80 12.53 -3.60
CA PRO A 101 0.59 12.27 -5.02
C PRO A 101 -0.78 12.72 -5.53
N ALA A 102 -0.93 12.78 -6.85
CA ALA A 102 -2.18 13.15 -7.48
C ALA A 102 -3.36 12.32 -6.94
N ARG A 103 -4.47 12.99 -6.61
CA ARG A 103 -5.70 12.41 -6.04
C ARG A 103 -5.54 11.75 -4.65
N ALA A 104 -4.35 11.77 -4.04
CA ALA A 104 -4.14 11.25 -2.70
C ALA A 104 -4.81 12.12 -1.64
N ARG A 105 -5.38 11.47 -0.61
CA ARG A 105 -5.94 12.12 0.60
C ARG A 105 -5.08 11.90 1.85
N LEU A 106 -3.95 11.22 1.69
CA LEU A 106 -3.01 10.86 2.74
C LEU A 106 -1.61 11.20 2.25
N THR A 107 -0.73 11.59 3.17
CA THR A 107 0.70 11.66 2.88
C THR A 107 1.24 10.26 2.61
N VAL A 108 2.30 10.17 1.80
CA VAL A 108 3.00 8.90 1.53
C VAL A 108 3.55 8.30 2.83
N ARG A 109 4.16 9.12 3.69
CA ARG A 109 4.70 8.68 4.98
C ARG A 109 3.64 8.10 5.92
N LEU A 110 2.43 8.66 5.96
CA LEU A 110 1.34 8.08 6.76
C LEU A 110 0.94 6.69 6.22
N ARG A 111 0.86 6.55 4.88
CA ARG A 111 0.56 5.26 4.26
C ARG A 111 1.68 4.24 4.54
N GLN A 112 2.94 4.64 4.41
CA GLN A 112 4.09 3.77 4.69
C GLN A 112 4.09 3.31 6.15
N ALA A 113 3.94 4.22 7.11
CA ALA A 113 3.88 3.88 8.53
C ALA A 113 2.75 2.88 8.86
N ALA A 114 1.57 3.05 8.24
CA ALA A 114 0.46 2.12 8.42
C ALA A 114 0.78 0.71 7.87
N GLY A 115 1.49 0.61 6.74
CA GLY A 115 1.92 -0.67 6.16
C GLY A 115 3.04 -1.35 6.97
N GLU A 116 4.08 -0.59 7.31
CA GLU A 116 5.22 -1.03 8.12
C GLU A 116 4.76 -1.56 9.49
N ALA A 117 3.82 -0.88 10.13
CA ALA A 117 3.30 -1.31 11.43
C ALA A 117 2.67 -2.71 11.39
N VAL A 118 2.13 -3.13 10.24
CA VAL A 118 1.59 -4.47 10.05
C VAL A 118 2.71 -5.44 9.69
N ALA A 119 3.51 -5.10 8.68
CA ALA A 119 4.52 -6.00 8.12
C ALA A 119 5.64 -6.31 9.13
N ASP A 120 6.15 -5.28 9.80
CA ASP A 120 7.41 -5.37 10.53
C ASP A 120 7.20 -5.26 12.05
N ARG A 121 6.04 -4.75 12.50
CA ARG A 121 5.76 -4.51 13.92
C ARG A 121 4.64 -5.38 14.49
N GLY A 122 4.20 -6.39 13.75
CA GLY A 122 3.25 -7.41 14.21
C GLY A 122 1.84 -6.90 14.52
N ARG A 123 1.47 -5.68 14.09
CA ARG A 123 0.11 -5.17 14.31
C ARG A 123 -0.87 -5.85 13.36
N THR A 124 -2.09 -6.08 13.84
CA THR A 124 -3.19 -6.45 12.94
C THR A 124 -3.55 -5.27 12.02
N ILE A 125 -4.13 -5.55 10.85
CA ILE A 125 -4.64 -4.51 9.95
C ILE A 125 -5.61 -3.57 10.68
N VAL A 126 -6.49 -4.12 11.53
CA VAL A 126 -7.48 -3.34 12.31
C VAL A 126 -6.78 -2.41 13.29
N GLN A 127 -5.77 -2.90 13.99
CA GLN A 127 -4.99 -2.09 14.93
C GLN A 127 -4.22 -0.98 14.19
N SER A 128 -3.54 -1.30 13.09
CA SER A 128 -2.85 -0.28 12.28
C SER A 128 -3.81 0.78 11.75
N ALA A 129 -4.98 0.38 11.25
CA ALA A 129 -6.02 1.30 10.80
C ALA A 129 -6.47 2.26 11.91
N ARG A 130 -6.74 1.73 13.11
CA ARG A 130 -7.12 2.53 14.29
C ARG A 130 -6.03 3.51 14.69
N ASP A 131 -4.80 3.02 14.87
CA ASP A 131 -3.68 3.81 15.39
C ASP A 131 -3.29 4.95 14.44
N HIS A 132 -3.38 4.72 13.12
CA HIS A 132 -3.08 5.72 12.09
C HIS A 132 -4.32 6.54 11.67
N GLY A 133 -5.50 6.26 12.21
CA GLY A 133 -6.75 6.95 11.86
C GLY A 133 -7.12 6.83 10.38
N VAL A 134 -6.90 5.65 9.80
CA VAL A 134 -7.28 5.32 8.41
C VAL A 134 -8.32 4.20 8.40
N SER A 135 -8.99 4.01 7.27
CA SER A 135 -9.93 2.89 7.14
C SER A 135 -9.20 1.57 6.95
N TRP A 136 -9.85 0.46 7.27
CA TRP A 136 -9.31 -0.89 7.09
C TRP A 136 -8.81 -1.14 5.65
N PRO A 137 -9.54 -0.80 4.57
CA PRO A 137 -9.06 -1.01 3.20
C PRO A 137 -7.78 -0.24 2.88
N VAL A 138 -7.62 0.96 3.46
CA VAL A 138 -6.41 1.77 3.28
C VAL A 138 -5.21 1.12 3.97
N ALA A 139 -5.38 0.64 5.22
CA ALA A 139 -4.32 -0.06 5.93
C ALA A 139 -3.94 -1.37 5.23
N CYS A 140 -4.93 -2.10 4.69
CA CYS A 140 -4.69 -3.30 3.88
C CYS A 140 -3.88 -2.99 2.63
N ALA A 141 -4.28 -1.99 1.84
CA ALA A 141 -3.54 -1.58 0.65
C ALA A 141 -2.12 -1.07 0.97
N ALA A 142 -1.96 -0.37 2.11
CA ALA A 142 -0.66 0.08 2.60
C ALA A 142 0.27 -1.09 2.94
N PHE A 143 -0.27 -2.10 3.64
CA PHE A 143 0.46 -3.33 3.94
C PHE A 143 0.86 -4.06 2.67
N THR A 144 -0.04 -4.27 1.71
CA THR A 144 0.27 -4.91 0.42
C THR A 144 1.38 -4.17 -0.31
N ALA A 145 1.31 -2.84 -0.41
CA ALA A 145 2.32 -2.03 -1.07
C ALA A 145 3.68 -2.03 -0.32
N HIS A 146 3.68 -2.24 1.00
CA HIS A 146 4.91 -2.42 1.77
C HIS A 146 5.51 -3.80 1.52
N ALA A 147 4.71 -4.85 1.65
CA ALA A 147 5.12 -6.23 1.40
C ALA A 147 5.70 -6.40 -0.01
N GLN A 148 5.07 -5.83 -1.05
CA GLN A 148 5.55 -5.88 -2.43
C GLN A 148 6.94 -5.26 -2.65
N ARG A 149 7.36 -4.31 -1.80
CA ARG A 149 8.69 -3.69 -1.92
C ARG A 149 9.80 -4.52 -1.30
N VAL A 150 9.48 -5.36 -0.32
CA VAL A 150 10.46 -6.10 0.49
C VAL A 150 10.47 -7.59 0.19
N LEU A 151 9.37 -8.15 -0.31
CA LEU A 151 9.29 -9.54 -0.72
C LEU A 151 10.06 -9.75 -2.04
N PRO A 152 10.89 -10.80 -2.13
CA PRO A 152 11.55 -11.13 -3.38
C PRO A 152 10.53 -11.63 -4.42
N GLY A 153 10.84 -11.46 -5.71
CA GLY A 153 9.99 -11.98 -6.79
C GLY A 153 9.86 -13.51 -6.78
N GLN A 154 10.86 -14.21 -6.25
CA GLN A 154 10.84 -15.65 -6.00
C GLN A 154 11.58 -15.95 -4.68
N PRO A 155 11.13 -16.93 -3.87
CA PRO A 155 11.90 -17.45 -2.74
C PRO A 155 13.29 -17.95 -3.16
N ALA A 156 14.26 -17.92 -2.25
CA ALA A 156 15.55 -18.55 -2.52
C ALA A 156 15.38 -20.08 -2.60
N PRO A 157 16.27 -20.81 -3.31
CA PRO A 157 16.22 -22.27 -3.38
C PRO A 157 16.17 -22.91 -1.99
N VAL A 158 15.39 -23.99 -1.86
CA VAL A 158 15.24 -24.77 -0.61
C VAL A 158 15.53 -26.23 -0.86
N THR A 159 16.16 -26.90 0.09
CA THR A 159 16.49 -28.33 0.01
C THR A 159 15.37 -29.20 0.56
N VAL A 160 14.72 -28.75 1.65
CA VAL A 160 13.60 -29.42 2.32
C VAL A 160 12.40 -28.49 2.32
N LEU A 161 11.36 -28.85 1.56
CA LEU A 161 10.12 -28.08 1.44
C LEU A 161 9.04 -28.64 2.38
N GLY A 162 8.53 -27.81 3.28
CA GLY A 162 7.32 -28.09 4.05
C GLY A 162 6.07 -27.65 3.28
N ILE A 163 5.06 -28.50 3.26
CA ILE A 163 3.73 -28.18 2.74
C ILE A 163 2.72 -28.51 3.83
N ASP A 164 1.92 -27.53 4.22
CA ASP A 164 0.91 -27.70 5.27
C ASP A 164 -0.40 -27.00 4.91
N GLU A 165 -1.52 -27.56 5.37
CA GLU A 165 -2.86 -27.04 5.16
C GLU A 165 -3.37 -26.31 6.40
N ILE A 166 -3.78 -25.05 6.22
CA ILE A 166 -4.37 -24.26 7.29
C ILE A 166 -5.82 -23.98 6.94
N ARG A 167 -6.71 -24.39 7.85
CA ARG A 167 -8.13 -24.01 7.78
C ARG A 167 -8.34 -22.65 8.42
N ARG A 168 -8.74 -21.65 7.63
CA ARG A 168 -9.03 -20.30 8.11
C ARG A 168 -10.23 -19.69 7.39
N GLY A 169 -11.07 -18.98 8.14
CA GLY A 169 -12.21 -18.25 7.59
C GLY A 169 -13.43 -19.13 7.32
N ARG A 170 -14.37 -18.59 6.53
CA ARG A 170 -15.61 -19.24 6.13
C ARG A 170 -15.71 -19.25 4.61
N PRO A 171 -16.12 -20.37 3.99
CA PRO A 171 -16.25 -20.41 2.55
C PRO A 171 -17.34 -19.45 2.09
N ARG A 172 -17.12 -18.81 0.95
CA ARG A 172 -18.13 -17.98 0.28
C ARG A 172 -18.51 -18.60 -1.04
N TRP A 173 -19.78 -18.50 -1.38
CA TRP A 173 -20.34 -19.09 -2.58
C TRP A 173 -21.07 -18.02 -3.38
N THR A 174 -20.96 -18.09 -4.70
CA THR A 174 -21.77 -17.31 -5.63
C THR A 174 -22.55 -18.26 -6.51
N TRP A 175 -23.77 -17.88 -6.88
CA TRP A 175 -24.53 -18.61 -7.88
C TRP A 175 -23.98 -18.24 -9.25
N ASP A 176 -23.62 -19.25 -10.06
CA ASP A 176 -23.31 -19.07 -11.47
C ASP A 176 -24.58 -19.37 -12.29
N GLU A 177 -25.16 -18.32 -12.87
CA GLU A 177 -26.37 -18.42 -13.71
C GLU A 177 -26.14 -19.20 -15.00
N THR A 178 -24.91 -19.21 -15.51
CA THR A 178 -24.54 -19.90 -16.75
C THR A 178 -24.48 -21.40 -16.55
N THR A 179 -23.87 -21.85 -15.45
CA THR A 179 -23.71 -23.28 -15.14
C THR A 179 -24.84 -23.84 -14.27
N GLY A 180 -25.67 -22.98 -13.66
CA GLY A 180 -26.75 -23.39 -12.76
C GLY A 180 -26.23 -24.03 -11.47
N THR A 181 -25.04 -23.64 -11.01
CA THR A 181 -24.38 -24.24 -9.85
C THR A 181 -23.80 -23.20 -8.90
N TRP A 182 -23.71 -23.54 -7.62
CA TRP A 182 -22.97 -22.74 -6.65
C TRP A 182 -21.46 -22.94 -6.84
N GLN A 183 -20.75 -21.84 -7.05
CA GLN A 183 -19.29 -21.83 -7.15
C GLN A 183 -18.67 -21.24 -5.90
N THR A 184 -17.61 -21.89 -5.40
CA THR A 184 -16.79 -21.35 -4.31
C THR A 184 -16.05 -20.11 -4.83
N VAL A 185 -16.28 -18.96 -4.23
CA VAL A 185 -15.54 -17.71 -4.53
C VAL A 185 -14.45 -17.44 -3.50
N VAL A 186 -14.54 -18.03 -2.31
CA VAL A 186 -13.51 -18.01 -1.28
C VAL A 186 -13.50 -19.36 -0.60
N ASP A 187 -12.38 -20.08 -0.64
CA ASP A 187 -12.18 -21.31 0.14
C ASP A 187 -11.82 -20.97 1.61
N ARG A 188 -12.06 -21.92 2.51
CA ARG A 188 -11.62 -21.88 3.91
C ARG A 188 -10.28 -22.56 4.14
N TRP A 189 -9.73 -23.21 3.12
CA TRP A 189 -8.44 -23.89 3.18
C TRP A 189 -7.40 -23.07 2.45
N HIS A 190 -6.19 -23.07 3.01
CA HIS A 190 -5.02 -22.51 2.40
C HIS A 190 -3.86 -23.48 2.54
N VAL A 191 -3.04 -23.59 1.49
CA VAL A 191 -1.79 -24.34 1.57
C VAL A 191 -0.64 -23.37 1.75
N GLY A 192 0.13 -23.57 2.82
CA GLY A 192 1.38 -22.86 3.09
C GLY A 192 2.58 -23.67 2.63
N PHE A 193 3.62 -22.96 2.16
CA PHE A 193 4.89 -23.52 1.73
C PHE A 193 5.99 -22.96 2.61
N VAL A 194 6.76 -23.81 3.27
CA VAL A 194 7.71 -23.40 4.31
C VAL A 194 9.09 -23.97 4.01
N ASP A 195 10.13 -23.18 4.24
CA ASP A 195 11.52 -23.67 4.22
C ASP A 195 11.83 -24.39 5.53
N LEU A 196 12.08 -25.71 5.44
CA LEU A 196 12.48 -26.54 6.57
C LEU A 196 14.00 -26.75 6.65
N SER A 197 14.75 -26.16 5.72
CA SER A 197 16.20 -26.36 5.56
C SER A 197 17.06 -25.13 5.86
N GLY A 198 16.60 -23.93 5.49
CA GLY A 198 17.44 -22.71 5.43
C GLY A 198 16.90 -21.51 6.21
N GLY A 199 15.84 -21.68 7.00
CA GLY A 199 15.34 -20.64 7.90
C GLY A 199 14.61 -19.47 7.21
N GLN A 200 14.27 -19.58 5.92
CA GLN A 200 13.50 -18.53 5.21
C GLN A 200 12.06 -18.37 5.75
N GLY A 201 11.54 -19.36 6.48
CA GLY A 201 10.17 -19.35 6.98
C GLY A 201 9.15 -19.62 5.87
N LEU A 202 8.06 -18.84 5.86
CA LEU A 202 6.97 -19.00 4.88
C LEU A 202 7.39 -18.47 3.50
N LEU A 203 7.46 -19.37 2.52
CA LEU A 203 7.83 -19.10 1.13
C LEU A 203 6.65 -18.63 0.28
N GLY A 204 5.44 -19.02 0.65
CA GLY A 204 4.23 -18.67 -0.08
C GLY A 204 2.98 -19.31 0.52
N GLN A 205 1.83 -18.82 0.10
CA GLN A 205 0.54 -19.37 0.47
C GLN A 205 -0.42 -19.28 -0.72
N VAL A 206 -1.19 -20.33 -0.95
CA VAL A 206 -2.27 -20.34 -1.95
C VAL A 206 -3.60 -20.66 -1.31
N GLU A 207 -4.70 -20.18 -1.91
CA GLU A 207 -6.04 -20.55 -1.51
C GLU A 207 -6.44 -21.90 -2.13
N GLY A 208 -7.21 -22.68 -1.37
CA GLY A 208 -7.65 -24.03 -1.71
C GLY A 208 -6.78 -25.10 -1.06
N ARG A 209 -7.16 -26.36 -1.30
CA ARG A 209 -6.45 -27.56 -0.84
C ARG A 209 -6.34 -28.63 -1.92
N THR A 210 -6.22 -28.23 -3.18
CA THR A 210 -6.17 -29.16 -4.32
C THR A 210 -4.74 -29.40 -4.77
N SER A 211 -4.47 -30.59 -5.32
CA SER A 211 -3.20 -30.87 -6.01
C SER A 211 -2.91 -29.84 -7.11
N THR A 212 -3.93 -29.36 -7.82
CA THR A 212 -3.81 -28.28 -8.82
C THR A 212 -3.33 -26.96 -8.22
N ALA A 213 -3.80 -26.56 -7.04
CA ALA A 213 -3.34 -25.34 -6.38
C ALA A 213 -1.86 -25.45 -5.98
N VAL A 214 -1.45 -26.61 -5.47
CA VAL A 214 -0.07 -26.88 -5.07
C VAL A 214 0.86 -26.95 -6.27
N THR A 215 0.53 -27.74 -7.28
CA THR A 215 1.33 -27.86 -8.51
C THR A 215 1.33 -26.57 -9.32
N GLY A 216 0.22 -25.83 -9.31
CA GLY A 216 0.10 -24.50 -9.92
C GLY A 216 0.99 -23.47 -9.25
N TRP A 217 1.09 -23.49 -7.91
CA TRP A 217 2.15 -22.76 -7.21
C TRP A 217 3.48 -23.27 -7.77
N LEU A 218 3.84 -24.55 -7.57
CA LEU A 218 5.17 -25.11 -7.92
C LEU A 218 5.64 -24.79 -9.34
N GLY A 219 4.75 -24.84 -10.32
CA GLY A 219 5.03 -24.52 -11.72
C GLY A 219 5.40 -23.06 -11.99
N GLN A 220 5.07 -22.13 -11.10
CA GLN A 220 5.50 -20.73 -11.22
C GLN A 220 6.97 -20.53 -10.82
N ARG A 221 7.63 -21.53 -10.23
CA ARG A 221 9.07 -21.46 -9.93
C ARG A 221 9.89 -21.91 -11.11
N THR A 222 11.08 -21.32 -11.21
CA THR A 222 12.11 -21.75 -12.16
C THR A 222 12.44 -23.24 -11.98
N GLN A 223 12.86 -23.89 -13.08
CA GLN A 223 13.29 -25.29 -13.06
C GLN A 223 14.39 -25.52 -12.02
N ALA A 224 15.41 -24.66 -12.01
CA ALA A 224 16.52 -24.74 -11.07
C ALA A 224 16.07 -24.67 -9.59
N TRP A 225 15.06 -23.87 -9.28
CA TRP A 225 14.50 -23.83 -7.91
C TRP A 225 13.83 -25.15 -7.55
N ARG A 226 13.07 -25.74 -8.48
CA ARG A 226 12.39 -27.03 -8.26
C ARG A 226 13.39 -28.17 -8.12
N ASP A 227 14.44 -28.19 -8.94
CA ASP A 227 15.50 -29.20 -8.89
C ASP A 227 16.30 -29.14 -7.58
N GLY A 228 16.32 -27.98 -6.91
CA GLY A 228 16.92 -27.82 -5.59
C GLY A 228 16.15 -28.51 -4.46
N VAL A 229 14.85 -28.77 -4.64
CA VAL A 229 14.01 -29.45 -3.64
C VAL A 229 14.28 -30.94 -3.70
N THR A 230 14.92 -31.47 -2.66
CA THR A 230 15.29 -32.89 -2.56
C THR A 230 14.35 -33.68 -1.64
N PHE A 231 13.74 -33.01 -0.68
CA PHE A 231 12.78 -33.59 0.25
C PHE A 231 11.54 -32.72 0.36
N VAL A 232 10.38 -33.36 0.49
CA VAL A 232 9.11 -32.70 0.81
C VAL A 232 8.55 -33.33 2.08
N ALA A 233 8.30 -32.50 3.09
CA ALA A 233 7.59 -32.89 4.29
C ALA A 233 6.13 -32.41 4.18
N ILE A 234 5.21 -33.37 4.19
CA ILE A 234 3.77 -33.13 4.07
C ILE A 234 3.03 -34.25 4.79
N ASP A 235 1.93 -33.92 5.43
CA ASP A 235 1.05 -34.93 6.01
C ASP A 235 0.46 -35.84 4.93
N MET A 236 0.07 -37.05 5.32
CA MET A 236 -0.61 -38.00 4.44
C MET A 236 -2.02 -37.50 4.07
N CYS A 237 -2.09 -36.54 3.16
CA CYS A 237 -3.33 -36.05 2.57
C CYS A 237 -3.54 -36.76 1.24
N THR A 238 -4.67 -37.47 1.11
CA THR A 238 -5.04 -38.15 -0.14
C THR A 238 -5.28 -37.18 -1.30
N ILE A 239 -5.45 -35.88 -1.01
CA ILE A 239 -5.71 -34.85 -2.02
C ILE A 239 -4.44 -34.43 -2.78
N PHE A 240 -3.24 -34.71 -2.22
CA PHE A 240 -1.95 -34.41 -2.85
C PHE A 240 -1.22 -35.62 -3.44
N LYS A 241 -1.79 -36.81 -3.29
CA LYS A 241 -1.33 -38.01 -4.01
C LYS A 241 -1.71 -37.92 -5.48
#